data_AF-A0A2V8AMS2-F1
#
_entry.id   AF-A0A2V8AMS2-F1
#
_cell.length_a   1.000
_cell.length_b   1.000
_cell.length_c   1.000
_cell.angle_alpha   90.00
_cell.angle_beta   90.00
_cell.angle_gamma   90.00
#
_symmetry.space_group_name_H-M   'P 1'
#
loop_
_entity.id
_entity.type
_entity.pdbx_description
1 polymer ?
#
loop_
_entity_poly.entity_id
_entity_poly.type
_entity_poly.pdbx_seq_one_letter_code
_entity_poly.pdbx_strand_id
1 'polypeptide(L)'
;MLAFFAAQILDGMFTYVGVSMWGPTIEANPVVSSAVAVAGLGAGLAGVKAVAIGFGMLLHLRRLHTLVALLTAIYVAIAILPWTAIFLFH
;
A
#
# COMPACT_ATOMS: atom_id res chain seq x y z
N MET A 1 -2.76 -14.95 3.56
CA MET A 1 -2.82 -14.46 2.17
C MET A 1 -4.02 -13.55 1.95
N LEU A 2 -5.26 -14.01 2.21
CA LEU A 2 -6.47 -13.19 2.05
C LEU A 2 -6.43 -11.85 2.81
N ALA A 3 -6.02 -11.85 4.08
CA ALA A 3 -5.90 -10.63 4.87
C ALA A 3 -4.86 -9.63 4.30
N PHE A 4 -3.73 -10.13 3.82
CA PHE A 4 -2.69 -9.30 3.19
C PHE A 4 -3.19 -8.70 1.87
N PHE A 5 -3.91 -9.49 1.07
CA PHE A 5 -4.51 -9.01 -0.16
C PHE A 5 -5.57 -7.93 0.09
N ALA A 6 -6.44 -8.14 1.09
CA ALA A 6 -7.43 -7.14 1.51
C ALA A 6 -6.75 -5.86 2.02
N ALA A 7 -5.67 -5.98 2.80
CA ALA A 7 -4.90 -4.83 3.27
C ALA A 7 -4.28 -4.04 2.10
N GLN A 8 -3.76 -4.71 1.07
CA GLN A 8 -3.21 -4.02 -0.11
C GLN A 8 -4.28 -3.28 -0.93
N ILE A 9 -5.49 -3.85 -1.03
CA ILE A 9 -6.62 -3.17 -1.69
C ILE A 9 -7.00 -1.94 -0.88
N LEU A 10 -7.20 -2.08 0.42
CA LEU A 10 -7.63 -0.98 1.28
C LEU A 10 -6.61 0.17 1.27
N ASP A 11 -5.33 -0.17 1.40
CA ASP A 11 -4.24 0.80 1.30
C ASP A 11 -4.19 1.47 -0.07
N GLY A 12 -4.40 0.70 -1.15
CA GLY A 12 -4.50 1.26 -2.50
C GLY A 12 -5.67 2.26 -2.64
N MET A 13 -6.83 1.96 -2.06
CA MET A 13 -7.96 2.88 -2.09
C MET A 13 -7.67 4.16 -1.29
N PHE A 14 -7.08 4.03 -0.10
CA PHE A 14 -6.75 5.19 0.75
C PHE A 14 -5.70 6.08 0.10
N THR A 15 -4.63 5.52 -0.45
CA THR A 15 -3.65 6.29 -1.23
C THR A 15 -4.29 6.94 -2.46
N TYR A 16 -5.13 6.23 -3.22
CA TYR A 16 -5.78 6.81 -4.40
C TYR A 16 -6.66 8.02 -4.04
N VAL A 17 -7.52 7.84 -3.03
CA VAL A 17 -8.41 8.89 -2.54
C VAL A 17 -7.60 10.05 -1.96
N GLY A 18 -6.59 9.79 -1.15
CA GLY A 18 -5.78 10.84 -0.55
C GLY A 18 -4.96 11.63 -1.57
N VAL A 19 -4.28 10.95 -2.50
CA VAL A 19 -3.52 11.61 -3.56
C VAL A 19 -4.42 12.36 -4.55
N SER A 20 -5.62 11.86 -4.84
CA SER A 20 -6.57 12.58 -5.69
C SER A 20 -7.13 13.85 -5.04
N MET A 21 -7.28 13.87 -3.71
CA MET A 21 -7.79 15.04 -2.97
C MET A 21 -6.70 16.06 -2.65
N TRP A 22 -5.52 15.62 -2.20
CA TRP A 22 -4.46 16.50 -1.67
C TRP A 22 -3.21 16.57 -2.56
N GLY A 23 -3.24 15.90 -3.71
CA GLY A 23 -2.12 15.86 -4.65
C GLY A 23 -1.04 14.84 -4.29
N PRO A 24 -0.10 14.57 -5.22
CA PRO A 24 0.90 13.50 -5.08
C PRO A 24 1.97 13.75 -4.01
N THR A 25 2.11 14.98 -3.51
CA THR A 25 3.08 15.34 -2.47
C THR A 25 2.67 14.87 -1.07
N ILE A 26 1.40 14.51 -0.86
CA ILE A 26 0.92 13.97 0.42
C ILE A 26 1.41 12.52 0.65
N GLU A 27 1.73 11.80 -0.43
CA GLU A 27 2.20 10.41 -0.36
C GLU A 27 3.69 10.40 -0.01
N ALA A 28 3.98 10.13 1.26
CA ALA A 28 5.33 10.08 1.79
C ALA A 28 6.14 8.86 1.32
N ASN A 29 5.50 7.87 0.70
CA ASN A 29 6.20 6.70 0.17
C ASN A 29 6.90 7.03 -1.16
N PRO A 30 8.26 7.08 -1.20
CA PRO A 30 8.98 7.47 -2.41
C PRO A 30 8.82 6.45 -3.55
N VAL A 31 8.53 5.17 -3.24
CA VAL A 31 8.28 4.13 -4.25
C VAL A 31 6.94 4.36 -4.93
N VAL A 32 5.90 4.67 -4.15
CA VAL A 32 4.57 4.96 -4.69
C VAL A 32 4.58 6.30 -5.43
N SER A 33 5.16 7.34 -4.82
CA SER A 33 5.24 8.68 -5.42
C SER A 33 6.01 8.67 -6.75
N SER A 34 7.15 7.96 -6.83
CA SER A 34 7.88 7.83 -8.09
C SER A 34 7.12 7.00 -9.15
N ALA A 35 6.47 5.91 -8.76
CA ALA A 35 5.64 5.12 -9.68
C ALA A 35 4.45 5.93 -10.22
N VAL A 36 3.79 6.70 -9.36
CA VAL A 36 2.70 7.62 -9.74
C VAL A 36 3.20 8.75 -10.62
N ALA A 37 4.39 9.29 -10.36
CA ALA A 37 5.00 10.32 -11.21
C ALA A 37 5.33 9.82 -12.62
N VAL A 38 5.73 8.55 -12.76
CA VAL A 38 6.10 7.95 -14.05
C VAL A 38 4.88 7.42 -14.82
N ALA A 39 3.98 6.72 -14.15
CA ALA A 39 2.88 5.98 -14.79
C ALA A 39 1.48 6.57 -14.53
N GLY A 40 1.39 7.65 -13.76
CA GLY A 40 0.12 8.24 -13.31
C GLY A 40 -0.48 7.52 -12.11
N LEU A 41 -1.46 8.16 -11.46
CA LEU A 41 -2.02 7.70 -10.18
C LEU A 41 -2.58 6.27 -10.25
N GLY A 42 -3.42 5.98 -11.25
CA GLY A 42 -4.05 4.67 -11.38
C GLY A 42 -3.05 3.55 -11.67
N ALA A 43 -2.29 3.66 -12.76
CA ALA A 43 -1.38 2.61 -13.20
C ALA A 43 -0.15 2.46 -12.29
N GLY A 44 0.42 3.57 -11.80
CA GLY A 44 1.54 3.55 -10.87
C GLY A 44 1.19 2.87 -9.55
N LEU A 45 0.02 3.22 -8.98
CA LEU A 45 -0.44 2.61 -7.74
C LEU A 45 -0.78 1.13 -7.92
N ALA A 46 -1.51 0.77 -8.98
CA ALA A 46 -1.82 -0.62 -9.29
C ALA A 46 -0.55 -1.47 -9.47
N GLY A 47 0.47 -0.94 -10.14
CA GLY A 47 1.76 -1.61 -10.33
C GLY A 47 2.48 -1.89 -9.01
N VAL A 48 2.59 -0.88 -8.14
CA VAL A 48 3.24 -1.05 -6.82
C VAL A 48 2.48 -2.07 -5.96
N LYS A 49 1.14 -2.05 -5.99
CA LYS A 49 0.31 -3.03 -5.27
C LYS A 49 0.47 -4.44 -5.83
N ALA A 50 0.49 -4.60 -7.15
CA ALA A 50 0.70 -5.90 -7.78
C ALA A 50 2.06 -6.52 -7.41
N VAL A 51 3.12 -5.71 -7.40
CA VAL A 51 4.45 -6.14 -6.96
C VAL A 51 4.44 -6.57 -5.49
N ALA A 52 3.80 -5.79 -4.61
CA ALA A 52 3.69 -6.13 -3.19
C ALA A 52 2.91 -7.44 -2.97
N ILE A 53 1.81 -7.64 -3.70
CA ILE A 53 1.03 -8.90 -3.70
C ILE A 53 1.89 -10.07 -4.18
N GLY A 54 2.67 -9.88 -5.26
CA GLY A 54 3.58 -10.89 -5.80
C GLY A 54 4.64 -11.32 -4.79
N PHE A 55 5.28 -10.37 -4.10
CA PHE A 55 6.21 -10.68 -3.02
C PHE A 55 5.55 -11.40 -1.85
N GLY A 56 4.35 -10.96 -1.43
CA GLY A 56 3.58 -11.65 -0.39
C GLY A 56 3.24 -13.09 -0.77
N MET A 57 2.91 -13.34 -2.04
CA MET A 57 2.65 -14.67 -2.58
C MET A 57 3.93 -15.54 -2.58
N LEU A 58 5.06 -14.99 -3.02
CA LEU A 58 6.34 -15.69 -3.03
C LEU A 58 6.78 -16.10 -1.62
N LEU A 59 6.62 -15.21 -0.63
CA LEU A 59 6.90 -15.49 0.78
C LEU A 59 5.97 -16.55 1.36
N HIS A 60 4.68 -16.51 0.99
CA HIS A 60 3.71 -17.53 1.38
C HIS A 60 4.08 -18.91 0.84
N LEU A 61 4.49 -18.99 -0.43
CA LEU A 61 4.93 -20.24 -1.07
C LEU A 61 6.23 -20.80 -0.45
N ARG A 62 7.09 -19.96 0.11
CA ARG A 62 8.29 -20.37 0.85
C ARG A 62 8.01 -20.82 2.29
N ARG A 63 6.74 -20.93 2.71
CA ARG A 63 6.30 -21.24 4.09
C ARG A 63 6.86 -20.30 5.16
N LEU A 64 7.29 -19.10 4.78
CA LEU A 64 7.73 -18.05 5.70
C LEU A 64 6.51 -17.29 6.25
N HIS A 65 5.57 -18.02 6.86
CA HIS A 65 4.31 -17.47 7.36
C HIS A 65 4.53 -16.34 8.38
N THR A 66 5.60 -16.41 9.18
CA THR A 66 6.00 -15.37 10.12
C THR A 66 6.38 -14.06 9.44
N LEU A 67 7.09 -14.11 8.31
CA LEU A 67 7.49 -12.91 7.56
C LEU A 67 6.27 -12.21 6.94
N VAL A 68 5.33 -12.99 6.41
CA VAL A 68 4.08 -12.47 5.84
C VAL A 68 3.21 -11.81 6.93
N ALA A 69 3.12 -12.42 8.11
CA ALA A 69 2.40 -11.86 9.25
C ALA A 69 3.04 -10.55 9.73
N LEU A 70 4.37 -10.50 9.83
CA LEU A 70 5.12 -9.33 10.25
C LEU A 70 5.00 -8.18 9.22
N LEU A 71 5.11 -8.48 7.93
CA LEU A 71 4.86 -7.50 6.86
C LEU A 71 3.42 -6.97 6.90
N THR A 72 2.43 -7.83 7.17
CA THR A 72 1.03 -7.40 7.31
C THR A 72 0.85 -6.45 8.49
N ALA A 73 1.42 -6.78 9.66
CA ALA A 73 1.36 -5.93 10.85
C ALA A 73 2.04 -4.57 10.63
N ILE A 74 3.22 -4.57 9.99
CA ILE A 74 3.92 -3.34 9.60
C ILE A 74 3.06 -2.50 8.65
N TYR A 75 2.42 -3.12 7.65
CA TYR A 75 1.59 -2.40 6.69
C TYR A 75 0.38 -1.73 7.36
N VAL A 76 -0.31 -2.44 8.26
CA VAL A 76 -1.43 -1.87 9.02
C VAL A 76 -0.96 -0.68 9.87
N ALA A 77 0.19 -0.81 10.53
CA ALA A 77 0.70 0.22 11.43
C ALA A 77 1.22 1.47 10.71
N ILE A 78 1.86 1.31 9.55
CA ILE A 78 2.61 2.40 8.89
C ILE A 78 1.85 2.98 7.69
N ALA A 79 0.90 2.26 7.10
CA ALA A 79 0.15 2.74 5.94
C ALA A 79 -1.30 3.04 6.31
N ILE A 80 -2.00 2.11 6.96
CA ILE A 80 -3.43 2.26 7.27
C ILE A 80 -3.67 3.25 8.42
N LEU A 81 -2.91 3.17 9.52
CA LEU A 81 -3.07 4.10 10.65
C LEU A 81 -2.77 5.56 10.30
N PRO A 82 -1.71 5.90 9.55
CA PRO A 82 -1.46 7.28 9.16
C PRO A 82 -2.52 7.84 8.21
N TRP A 83 -2.97 7.05 7.23
CA TRP A 83 -4.06 7.48 6.34
C TRP A 83 -5.36 7.72 7.10
N THR A 84 -5.74 6.82 8.01
CA THR A 84 -6.94 7.00 8.82
C THR A 84 -6.83 8.21 9.75
N ALA A 85 -5.66 8.49 10.32
CA ALA A 85 -5.43 9.71 11.10
C ALA A 85 -5.58 10.97 10.23
N ILE A 86 -5.00 11.00 9.03
CA ILE A 86 -5.16 12.14 8.10
C ILE A 86 -6.64 12.33 7.74
N PHE A 87 -7.37 11.27 7.38
CA PHE A 87 -8.80 11.39 7.04
C PHE A 87 -9.68 11.87 8.21
N LEU A 88 -9.29 11.59 9.45
CA LEU A 88 -10.09 11.94 10.64
C LEU A 88 -9.74 13.30 11.24
N PHE A 89 -8.49 13.74 11.09
CA PHE A 89 -7.96 14.92 11.78
C PHE A 89 -7.51 16.05 10.84
N HIS A 90 -7.67 15.88 9.52
CA HIS A 90 -7.33 16.87 8.51
C HIS A 90 -8.54 17.32 7.69
#